data_AF-A0A2V5J524-F1
#
_entry.id   AF-A0A2V5J524-F1
#
_cell.length_a   1.000
_cell.length_b   1.000
_cell.length_c   1.000
_cell.angle_alpha   90.00
_cell.angle_beta   90.00
_cell.angle_gamma   90.00
#
_symmetry.space_group_name_H-M   'P 1'
#
loop_
_entity.id
_entity.type
_entity.pdbx_description
1 polymer ?
#
loop_
_entity_poly.entity_id
_entity_poly.type
_entity_poly.pdbx_seq_one_letter_code
_entity_poly.pdbx_strand_id
1 'polypeptide(L)'
;MSCSWANLGDSADRIEDSYGSILQRRLRDDGTVSVLYHKDRYLYDVTFANGRSVSETYFHVKGTDLSEKEIMRFLKANAAGSTWTAENTTKERRFSRSDDKADATYGTVRGRPALTVRELRTKS
;
A
#
# COMPACT_ATOMS: atom_id res chain seq x y z
N MET A 1 9.47 -9.76 -19.15
CA MET A 1 9.80 -8.86 -18.03
C MET A 1 8.62 -8.78 -17.08
N SER A 2 8.65 -9.53 -15.99
CA SER A 2 7.61 -9.44 -14.95
C SER A 2 7.80 -8.12 -14.22
N CYS A 3 6.90 -7.16 -14.39
CA CYS A 3 6.77 -6.04 -13.45
C CYS A 3 6.28 -6.62 -12.12
N SER A 4 7.22 -7.09 -11.30
CA SER A 4 6.93 -7.49 -9.92
C SER A 4 6.69 -6.23 -9.11
N TRP A 5 5.43 -6.03 -8.74
CA TRP A 5 5.06 -5.04 -7.73
C TRP A 5 5.66 -5.47 -6.40
N ALA A 6 5.93 -4.48 -5.56
CA ALA A 6 6.38 -4.75 -4.22
C ALA A 6 5.21 -5.23 -3.36
N ASN A 7 5.54 -5.90 -2.26
CA ASN A 7 4.58 -6.47 -1.34
C ASN A 7 4.79 -5.88 0.07
N LEU A 8 3.71 -5.76 0.83
CA LEU A 8 3.75 -5.44 2.25
C LEU A 8 4.75 -6.37 2.97
N GLY A 9 5.65 -5.78 3.75
CA GLY A 9 6.74 -6.48 4.44
C GLY A 9 8.07 -6.55 3.67
N ASP A 10 8.10 -6.13 2.39
CA ASP A 10 9.33 -6.02 1.61
C ASP A 10 10.28 -4.95 2.19
N SER A 11 11.57 -5.13 1.95
CA SER A 11 12.62 -4.18 2.34
C SER A 11 12.58 -2.92 1.48
N ALA A 12 13.16 -1.83 1.99
CA ALA A 12 13.30 -0.58 1.23
C ALA A 12 13.94 -0.80 -0.15
N ASP A 13 15.02 -1.59 -0.23
CA ASP A 13 15.72 -1.88 -1.48
C ASP A 13 14.79 -2.56 -2.51
N ARG A 14 13.99 -3.53 -2.08
CA ARG A 14 13.04 -4.23 -2.95
C ARG A 14 11.89 -3.32 -3.39
N ILE A 15 11.40 -2.46 -2.49
CA ILE A 15 10.38 -1.45 -2.83
C ILE A 15 10.94 -0.46 -3.86
N GLU A 16 12.18 0.01 -3.68
CA GLU A 16 12.87 0.95 -4.58
C GLU A 16 13.03 0.36 -5.99
N ASP A 17 13.47 -0.89 -6.11
CA ASP A 17 13.55 -1.60 -7.39
C ASP A 17 12.19 -1.71 -8.10
N SER A 18 11.11 -1.86 -7.33
CA SER A 18 9.75 -2.02 -7.84
C SER A 18 9.05 -0.71 -8.20
N TYR A 19 9.18 0.34 -7.37
CA TYR A 19 8.42 1.59 -7.49
C TYR A 19 9.24 2.76 -8.04
N GLY A 20 10.53 2.59 -8.30
CA GLY A 20 11.34 3.54 -9.04
C GLY A 20 11.69 4.79 -8.23
N SER A 21 11.53 5.97 -8.83
CA SER A 21 12.12 7.21 -8.31
C SER A 21 11.46 7.68 -7.01
N ILE A 22 12.30 7.99 -6.01
CA ILE A 22 11.90 8.66 -4.78
C ILE A 22 11.58 10.13 -5.08
N LEU A 23 10.36 10.54 -4.81
CA LEU A 23 9.97 11.96 -4.81
C LEU A 23 10.23 12.62 -3.47
N GLN A 24 10.02 11.87 -2.38
CA GLN A 24 10.14 12.41 -1.04
C GLN A 24 10.42 11.32 -0.01
N ARG A 25 11.26 11.64 0.97
CA ARG A 25 11.50 10.81 2.16
C ARG A 25 11.32 11.66 3.41
N ARG A 26 10.62 11.14 4.43
CA ARG A 26 10.38 11.81 5.71
C ARG A 26 10.56 10.83 6.87
N LEU A 27 11.37 11.20 7.86
CA LEU A 27 11.39 10.54 9.16
C LEU A 27 10.23 11.09 10.00
N ARG A 28 9.46 10.20 10.63
CA ARG A 28 8.36 10.55 11.53
C ARG A 28 8.82 10.45 12.98
N ASP A 29 8.11 11.15 13.87
CA ASP A 29 8.43 11.21 15.30
C ASP A 29 8.33 9.85 16.00
N ASP A 30 7.54 8.92 15.45
CA ASP A 30 7.39 7.54 15.92
C ASP A 30 8.54 6.61 15.46
N GLY A 31 9.57 7.17 14.82
CA GLY A 31 10.71 6.43 14.28
C GLY A 31 10.46 5.71 12.96
N THR A 32 9.24 5.80 12.40
CA THR A 32 8.95 5.25 11.07
C THR A 32 9.43 6.20 9.96
N VAL A 33 9.68 5.64 8.78
CA VAL A 33 10.11 6.41 7.60
C VAL A 33 9.04 6.32 6.54
N SER A 34 8.56 7.45 6.04
CA SER A 34 7.69 7.50 4.86
C SER A 34 8.47 7.86 3.61
N VAL A 35 8.24 7.12 2.55
CA VAL A 35 8.82 7.39 1.24
C VAL A 35 7.72 7.42 0.21
N LEU A 36 7.67 8.53 -0.55
CA LEU A 36 6.78 8.70 -1.68
C LEU A 36 7.56 8.37 -2.95
N TYR A 37 7.14 7.32 -3.65
CA TYR A 37 7.68 6.93 -4.94
C TYR A 37 6.75 7.35 -6.08
N HIS A 38 7.31 7.46 -7.27
CA HIS A 38 6.57 7.72 -8.50
C HIS A 38 7.00 6.77 -9.61
N LYS A 39 6.00 6.10 -10.20
CA LYS A 39 6.18 5.25 -11.37
C LYS A 39 4.93 5.27 -12.24
N ASP A 40 5.14 5.59 -13.52
CA ASP A 40 4.11 5.69 -14.54
C ASP A 40 2.99 6.65 -14.13
N ARG A 41 1.79 6.10 -13.88
CA ARG A 41 0.59 6.85 -13.50
C ARG A 41 0.31 6.84 -12.00
N TYR A 42 1.20 6.25 -11.20
CA TYR A 42 0.97 6.01 -9.79
C TYR A 42 1.96 6.74 -8.88
N LEU A 43 1.46 7.10 -7.71
CA LEU A 43 2.26 7.44 -6.54
C LEU A 43 2.11 6.34 -5.50
N TYR A 44 3.21 6.03 -4.81
CA TYR A 44 3.27 5.02 -3.75
C TYR A 44 3.79 5.67 -2.49
N ASP A 45 2.94 5.90 -1.49
CA ASP A 45 3.36 6.37 -0.15
C ASP A 45 3.56 5.12 0.72
N VAL A 46 4.82 4.75 0.95
CA VAL A 46 5.21 3.58 1.72
C VAL A 46 5.76 4.01 3.06
N THR A 47 5.21 3.46 4.14
CA THR A 47 5.72 3.64 5.49
C THR A 47 6.52 2.40 5.89
N PHE A 48 7.76 2.63 6.31
CA PHE A 48 8.69 1.62 6.79
C PHE A 48 8.85 1.69 8.29
N ALA A 49 8.86 0.53 8.94
CA ALA A 49 9.32 0.35 10.31
C ALA A 49 10.38 -0.76 10.32
N ASN A 50 11.49 -0.55 11.02
CA ASN A 50 12.59 -1.53 11.10
C ASN A 50 13.07 -2.03 9.72
N GLY A 51 13.11 -1.14 8.73
CA GLY A 51 13.55 -1.45 7.37
C GLY A 51 12.56 -2.22 6.49
N ARG A 52 11.33 -2.48 6.96
CA ARG A 52 10.28 -3.20 6.22
C ARG A 52 9.04 -2.35 6.03
N SER A 53 8.38 -2.51 4.89
CA SER A 53 7.08 -1.88 4.59
C SER A 53 6.02 -2.39 5.56
N VAL A 54 5.41 -1.48 6.33
CA VAL A 54 4.29 -1.76 7.25
C VAL A 54 2.97 -1.13 6.78
N SER A 55 3.04 -0.21 5.81
CA SER A 55 1.87 0.33 5.12
C SER A 55 2.26 0.84 3.75
N GLU A 56 1.41 0.57 2.76
CA GLU A 56 1.55 1.03 1.39
C GLU A 56 0.25 1.70 0.94
N THR A 57 0.35 2.94 0.47
CA THR A 57 -0.79 3.67 -0.08
C THR A 57 -0.57 4.01 -1.55
N TYR A 58 -1.54 3.63 -2.38
CA TYR A 58 -1.49 3.77 -3.84
C TYR A 58 -2.44 4.86 -4.32
N PHE A 59 -1.95 5.75 -5.16
CA PHE A 59 -2.72 6.85 -5.75
C PHE A 59 -2.50 6.92 -7.25
N HIS A 60 -3.46 7.48 -7.99
CA HIS A 60 -3.17 8.05 -9.30
C HIS A 60 -2.52 9.44 -9.17
N VAL A 61 -1.49 9.71 -9.98
CA VAL A 61 -0.82 11.03 -10.05
C VAL A 61 -1.83 12.16 -10.34
N LYS A 62 -2.80 11.88 -11.22
CA LYS A 62 -3.87 12.82 -11.61
C LYS A 62 -4.97 12.99 -10.54
N GLY A 63 -4.94 12.20 -9.46
CA GLY A 63 -5.96 12.24 -8.40
C GLY A 63 -7.31 11.63 -8.79
N THR A 64 -7.38 10.93 -9.93
CA THR A 64 -8.56 10.16 -10.34
C THR A 64 -8.70 8.87 -9.53
N ASP A 65 -9.92 8.34 -9.45
CA ASP A 65 -10.16 7.05 -8.80
C ASP A 65 -9.28 5.92 -9.37
N LEU A 66 -8.97 4.94 -8.50
CA LEU A 66 -8.46 3.65 -8.93
C LEU A 66 -9.64 2.81 -9.45
N SER A 67 -9.45 2.21 -10.62
CA SER A 67 -10.41 1.23 -11.12
C SER A 67 -10.42 -0.01 -10.23
N GLU A 68 -11.51 -0.77 -10.24
CA GLU A 68 -11.63 -2.03 -9.51
C GLU A 68 -10.51 -3.02 -9.90
N LYS A 69 -10.15 -3.07 -11.19
CA LYS A 69 -9.04 -3.88 -11.69
C LYS A 69 -7.69 -3.51 -11.07
N GLU A 70 -7.46 -2.22 -10.82
CA GLU A 70 -6.24 -1.73 -10.18
C GLU A 70 -6.23 -2.06 -8.69
N ILE A 71 -7.35 -1.82 -8.01
CA ILE A 71 -7.51 -2.20 -6.59
C ILE A 71 -7.21 -3.70 -6.41
N MET A 72 -7.85 -4.57 -7.20
CA MET A 72 -7.63 -6.02 -7.13
C MET A 72 -6.18 -6.41 -7.47
N ARG A 73 -5.50 -5.68 -8.34
CA ARG A 73 -4.08 -5.92 -8.66
C ARG A 73 -3.18 -5.60 -7.46
N PHE A 74 -3.40 -4.47 -6.80
CA PHE A 74 -2.64 -4.10 -5.60
C PHE A 74 -2.89 -5.07 -4.44
N LEU A 75 -4.16 -5.46 -4.23
CA LEU A 75 -4.50 -6.49 -3.24
C LEU A 75 -3.78 -7.81 -3.56
N LYS A 76 -3.80 -8.26 -4.83
CA LYS A 76 -3.12 -9.49 -5.24
C LYS A 76 -1.61 -9.45 -4.99
N ALA A 77 -0.95 -8.31 -5.21
CA ALA A 77 0.48 -8.16 -4.87
C ALA A 77 0.70 -8.34 -3.36
N ASN A 78 -0.12 -7.68 -2.55
CA ASN A 78 -0.02 -7.72 -1.08
C ASN A 78 -0.65 -8.96 -0.42
N ALA A 79 -1.02 -9.96 -1.19
CA ALA A 79 -1.74 -11.13 -0.70
C ALA A 79 -0.85 -12.07 0.12
N ALA A 80 0.46 -12.09 -0.11
CA ALA A 80 1.42 -12.94 0.61
C ALA A 80 1.01 -14.44 0.72
N GLY A 81 0.30 -14.96 -0.30
CA GLY A 81 -0.23 -16.33 -0.32
C GLY A 81 -1.63 -16.50 0.30
N SER A 82 -2.19 -15.46 0.91
CA SER A 82 -3.53 -15.40 1.49
C SER A 82 -4.56 -14.82 0.53
N THR A 83 -5.84 -14.80 0.93
CA THR A 83 -6.92 -14.20 0.14
C THR A 83 -7.43 -12.91 0.79
N TRP A 84 -8.03 -12.02 0.00
CA TRP A 84 -8.66 -10.80 0.48
C TRP A 84 -10.17 -10.94 0.42
N THR A 85 -10.85 -10.57 1.50
CA THR A 85 -12.31 -10.54 1.59
C THR A 85 -12.77 -9.11 1.74
N ALA A 86 -13.69 -8.67 0.87
CA ALA A 86 -14.30 -7.35 1.00
C ALA A 86 -15.29 -7.34 2.16
N GLU A 87 -15.21 -6.31 3.01
CA GLU A 87 -16.19 -6.04 4.04
C GLU A 87 -17.22 -5.07 3.49
N ASN A 88 -18.48 -5.51 3.43
CA ASN A 88 -19.58 -4.67 2.95
C ASN A 88 -19.91 -3.61 3.99
N THR A 89 -19.29 -2.43 3.88
CA THR A 89 -19.70 -1.25 4.64
C THR A 89 -20.22 -0.16 3.71
N THR A 90 -21.16 0.66 4.20
CA THR A 90 -21.87 1.67 3.41
C THR A 90 -21.08 2.95 3.13
N LYS A 91 -19.89 3.11 3.71
CA LYS A 91 -19.10 4.36 3.64
C LYS A 91 -17.70 4.18 3.06
N GLU A 92 -17.08 3.01 3.22
CA GLU A 92 -15.71 2.74 2.78
C GLU A 92 -15.60 1.31 2.24
N ARG A 93 -14.81 1.14 1.18
CA ARG A 93 -14.47 -0.20 0.68
C ARG A 93 -13.31 -0.73 1.50
N ARG A 94 -13.59 -1.69 2.38
CA ARG A 94 -12.60 -2.31 3.26
C ARG A 94 -12.36 -3.75 2.84
N PHE A 95 -11.15 -4.23 3.09
CA PHE A 95 -10.73 -5.59 2.80
C PHE A 95 -9.92 -6.12 3.96
N SER A 96 -10.17 -7.36 4.34
CA SER A 96 -9.40 -8.07 5.35
C SER A 96 -8.69 -9.26 4.71
N ARG A 97 -7.43 -9.46 5.05
CA ARG A 97 -6.64 -10.59 4.55
C ARG A 97 -6.92 -11.82 5.41
N SER A 98 -7.07 -12.98 4.79
CA SER A 98 -7.52 -14.21 5.44
C SER A 98 -6.58 -14.77 6.52
N ASP A 99 -5.38 -14.22 6.67
CA ASP A 99 -4.43 -14.57 7.73
C ASP A 99 -4.50 -13.61 8.93
N ASP A 100 -5.41 -12.64 8.91
CA ASP A 100 -5.61 -11.59 9.92
C ASP A 100 -4.36 -10.73 10.18
N LYS A 101 -3.38 -10.73 9.27
CA LYS A 101 -2.14 -9.95 9.39
C LYS A 101 -2.14 -8.65 8.60
N ALA A 102 -3.15 -8.41 7.77
CA ALA A 102 -3.25 -7.17 7.01
C ALA A 102 -4.70 -6.80 6.73
N ASP A 103 -4.96 -5.51 6.65
CA ASP A 103 -6.19 -4.95 6.11
C ASP A 103 -5.88 -3.97 4.97
N ALA A 104 -6.91 -3.64 4.20
CA ALA A 104 -6.85 -2.59 3.21
C ALA A 104 -8.12 -1.75 3.21
N THR A 105 -7.99 -0.45 2.96
CA THR A 105 -9.10 0.48 2.86
C THR A 105 -8.95 1.33 1.60
N TYR A 106 -9.99 1.37 0.78
CA TYR A 106 -10.12 2.33 -0.32
C TYR A 106 -10.96 3.52 0.14
N GLY A 107 -10.33 4.69 0.20
CA GLY A 107 -10.91 5.91 0.75
C GLY A 107 -10.13 7.15 0.31
N THR A 108 -10.32 8.27 1.03
CA THR A 108 -9.63 9.52 0.73
C THR A 108 -8.41 9.71 1.64
N VAL A 109 -7.23 9.89 1.04
CA VAL A 109 -5.99 10.24 1.74
C VAL A 109 -5.45 11.53 1.15
N ARG A 110 -5.22 12.55 1.99
CA ARG A 110 -4.76 13.89 1.57
C ARG A 110 -5.60 14.49 0.44
N GLY A 111 -6.92 14.31 0.49
CA GLY A 111 -7.87 14.82 -0.50
C GLY A 111 -7.89 14.06 -1.82
N ARG A 112 -7.26 12.88 -1.91
CA ARG A 112 -7.22 12.06 -3.12
C ARG A 112 -7.75 10.65 -2.85
N PRO A 113 -8.48 10.02 -3.78
CA PRO A 113 -8.81 8.60 -3.70
C PRO A 113 -7.53 7.75 -3.66
N ALA A 114 -7.50 6.79 -2.74
CA ALA A 114 -6.34 5.94 -2.52
C ALA A 114 -6.74 4.59 -1.94
N LEU A 115 -5.96 3.55 -2.29
CA LEU A 115 -5.99 2.28 -1.57
C LEU A 115 -4.82 2.26 -0.58
N THR A 116 -5.11 2.14 0.71
CA THR A 116 -4.10 1.90 1.74
C THR A 116 -4.16 0.43 2.16
N VAL A 117 -3.04 -0.27 2.06
CA VAL A 117 -2.82 -1.60 2.64
C VAL A 117 -1.92 -1.42 3.86
N ARG A 118 -2.22 -2.07 4.97
CA ARG A 118 -1.38 -2.00 6.19
C ARG A 118 -1.31 -3.32 6.90
N GLU A 119 -0.19 -3.53 7.57
CA GLU A 119 0.00 -4.64 8.49
C GLU A 119 -0.84 -4.41 9.76
N LEU A 120 -1.54 -5.47 10.18
CA LEU A 120 -2.17 -5.53 11.49
C LEU A 120 -1.11 -6.02 12.47
N ARG A 121 -0.62 -5.12 13.32
CA ARG A 121 0.21 -5.55 14.45
C ARG A 121 -0.66 -6.34 15.40
N THR A 122 -0.39 -7.63 15.57
CA THR A 122 -0.87 -8.38 16.73
C THR A 122 -0.36 -7.64 17.97
N LYS A 123 -1.28 -7.13 18.80
CA LYS A 123 -0.92 -6.80 20.18
C LYS A 123 -0.37 -8.09 20.78
N SER A 124 0.94 -8.07 21.04
CA SER A 124 1.59 -9.08 21.89
C SER A 124 1.01 -9.03 23.29
#